data_AF-A0A0P1IRU0-F1
#
_entry.id   AF-A0A0P1IRU0-F1
#
_cell.length_a   1.000
_cell.length_b   1.000
_cell.length_c   1.000
_cell.angle_alpha   90.00
_cell.angle_beta   90.00
_cell.angle_gamma   90.00
#
_symmetry.space_group_name_H-M   'P 1'
#
loop_
_entity.id
_entity.type
_entity.pdbx_description
1 polymer ?
#
loop_
_entity_poly.entity_id
_entity_poly.type
_entity_poly.pdbx_seq_one_letter_code
_entity_poly.pdbx_strand_id
1 'polypeptide(L)'
;MTTKPKAKKFRIRRSSGSQSAAAPAAPESDVVESSVAPETAEMPETQLSEVPTAPNAEAPQPDAEVSDRASRRQARMARSAERRARNATVDDAQPLPTSTEEDMGGLEMAAAAPNVAASAPPPTGGTTAPPASMPASSSPEEAIALIRQEGLTGRQLRMARRLAQKHNLAATSDYDAVRLLRAQGLDPFRSKNMLDQVAPPPGTQIASGAPQLPQTQAAGQANLPSMEMASPAERRVREIGDIQKDIARRRRRKSVLMIARLAAFVMLPTLLAGYYYYKMATPMYSTKSEFLIIASEQAGPTGGFSLAGSQFDTKDSTSTQSFLQSKEAMLLLEEDVGFKSVFADPSVDPLQRLGENPTNEEAYKVYQKYVKIGFDPTDGVIRMEVSSPDPDTSTEYSRALIGYAEDRVDGQSQRKREDQLKDARRSLEKAKEDRRSAQRALVELQENSVLDPEGLIASLRQQISTYELELQENQLELSQLLDNPRPNQARVNGVRGNIRNLQSILLGLENRMTEVGGTQSSLAGQAAAIQIAQADLATADIILTAALQTLNQTELEASRQVRYLTTSVQPVTSQDPSYPRSFENTMLSFLIFSGIYLMISLTGSILREQVSG
;
A
#
# COMPACT_ATOMS: atom_id res chain seq x y z
N MET A 1 22.60 -7.35 23.03
CA MET A 1 22.85 -7.43 21.58
C MET A 1 22.28 -8.74 21.08
N THR A 2 21.42 -8.71 20.05
CA THR A 2 20.96 -9.90 19.31
C THR A 2 20.91 -9.57 17.82
N THR A 3 21.19 -10.53 16.94
CA THR A 3 21.52 -10.28 15.53
C THR A 3 20.41 -10.69 14.56
N LYS A 4 20.22 -9.90 13.49
CA LYS A 4 19.26 -10.21 12.42
C LYS A 4 19.75 -11.39 11.55
N PRO A 5 18.89 -12.36 11.17
CA PRO A 5 19.24 -13.38 10.20
C PRO A 5 19.36 -12.79 8.78
N LYS A 6 20.22 -13.41 7.94
CA LYS A 6 20.43 -13.01 6.54
C LYS A 6 19.57 -13.85 5.60
N ALA A 7 18.90 -13.21 4.63
CA ALA A 7 18.18 -13.91 3.57
C ALA A 7 19.14 -14.65 2.61
N LYS A 8 18.76 -15.86 2.17
CA LYS A 8 19.41 -16.59 1.08
C LYS A 8 18.57 -16.49 -0.19
N LYS A 9 19.23 -16.23 -1.33
CA LYS A 9 18.59 -16.23 -2.66
C LYS A 9 18.40 -17.68 -3.13
N PHE A 10 17.18 -18.07 -3.47
CA PHE A 10 16.92 -19.31 -4.20
C PHE A 10 17.23 -19.12 -5.70
N ARG A 11 17.71 -20.17 -6.36
CA ARG A 11 18.01 -20.18 -7.80
C ARG A 11 17.45 -21.45 -8.41
N ILE A 12 16.34 -21.33 -9.13
CA ILE A 12 15.64 -22.45 -9.76
C ILE A 12 16.49 -22.98 -10.93
N ARG A 13 16.66 -24.30 -11.00
CA ARG A 13 17.11 -25.02 -12.21
C ARG A 13 15.92 -25.82 -12.73
N ARG A 14 15.73 -25.83 -14.06
CA ARG A 14 14.88 -26.83 -14.72
C ARG A 14 15.65 -28.15 -14.82
N SER A 15 14.99 -29.27 -14.60
CA SER A 15 15.53 -30.62 -14.79
C SER A 15 14.78 -31.32 -15.91
N SER A 16 15.51 -31.75 -16.94
CA SER A 16 15.01 -32.55 -18.06
C SER A 16 15.68 -33.92 -18.04
N GLY A 17 14.89 -34.99 -18.21
CA GLY A 17 15.42 -36.33 -18.48
C GLY A 17 14.90 -37.42 -17.56
N SER A 18 14.25 -38.42 -18.16
CA SER A 18 14.02 -39.74 -17.60
C SER A 18 14.21 -40.77 -18.71
N GLN A 19 15.33 -41.48 -18.70
CA GLN A 19 15.53 -42.72 -19.47
C GLN A 19 14.72 -43.81 -18.74
N SER A 20 13.88 -44.61 -19.41
CA SER A 20 14.19 -45.64 -20.41
C SER A 20 14.96 -46.83 -19.81
N ALA A 21 14.32 -48.01 -19.82
CA ALA A 21 14.91 -49.27 -19.36
C ALA A 21 14.26 -50.48 -20.07
N ALA A 22 15.11 -51.37 -20.60
CA ALA A 22 14.88 -52.77 -21.01
C ALA A 22 13.74 -53.12 -22.01
N ALA A 23 14.14 -53.78 -23.10
CA ALA A 23 13.29 -54.67 -23.93
C ALA A 23 13.49 -56.15 -23.51
N PRO A 24 12.80 -57.14 -24.10
CA PRO A 24 13.40 -57.81 -25.28
C PRO A 24 12.42 -58.38 -26.33
N ALA A 25 13.01 -59.00 -27.38
CA ALA A 25 12.42 -59.90 -28.38
C ALA A 25 11.70 -59.30 -29.61
N ALA A 26 11.67 -60.11 -30.68
CA ALA A 26 11.29 -59.82 -32.08
C ALA A 26 10.53 -61.08 -32.65
N PRO A 27 10.20 -61.28 -33.97
CA PRO A 27 10.81 -60.70 -35.17
C PRO A 27 9.86 -60.36 -36.37
N GLU A 28 10.51 -60.06 -37.51
CA GLU A 28 10.17 -60.41 -38.91
C GLU A 28 9.53 -59.42 -39.91
N SER A 29 10.09 -59.50 -41.14
CA SER A 29 9.67 -58.97 -42.46
C SER A 29 9.72 -57.45 -42.77
N ASP A 30 9.99 -56.99 -44.00
CA ASP A 30 10.95 -57.44 -45.05
C ASP A 30 11.09 -56.32 -46.15
N VAL A 31 11.91 -56.56 -47.19
CA VAL A 31 11.96 -55.90 -48.53
C VAL A 31 12.78 -54.61 -48.74
N VAL A 32 14.03 -54.84 -49.18
CA VAL A 32 14.76 -54.24 -50.34
C VAL A 32 15.10 -52.74 -50.40
N GLU A 33 16.39 -52.51 -50.65
CA GLU A 33 17.09 -51.28 -51.04
C GLU A 33 17.36 -51.24 -52.56
N SER A 34 17.35 -50.05 -53.18
CA SER A 34 18.08 -49.79 -54.43
C SER A 34 18.42 -48.31 -54.59
N SER A 35 19.44 -47.99 -55.39
CA SER A 35 20.21 -46.75 -55.32
C SER A 35 20.38 -46.05 -56.68
N VAL A 36 20.91 -44.82 -56.65
CA VAL A 36 21.90 -44.19 -57.56
C VAL A 36 21.69 -42.66 -57.66
N ALA A 37 22.81 -41.95 -57.66
CA ALA A 37 23.01 -40.54 -58.03
C ALA A 37 24.49 -40.41 -58.46
N PRO A 38 25.02 -39.23 -58.88
CA PRO A 38 24.37 -37.96 -59.26
C PRO A 38 24.79 -37.46 -60.66
N GLU A 39 24.23 -36.35 -61.15
CA GLU A 39 25.07 -35.32 -61.81
C GLU A 39 24.46 -33.90 -61.85
N THR A 40 25.34 -32.97 -62.23
CA THR A 40 25.32 -31.51 -62.43
C THR A 40 24.06 -30.83 -63.01
N ALA A 41 23.72 -29.64 -62.46
CA ALA A 41 23.46 -28.40 -63.21
C ALA A 41 23.37 -27.17 -62.27
N GLU A 42 23.54 -25.96 -62.84
CA GLU A 42 23.74 -24.68 -62.13
C GLU A 42 22.44 -23.88 -61.84
N MET A 43 22.56 -22.81 -61.04
CA MET A 43 21.51 -21.80 -60.82
C MET A 43 21.46 -20.77 -61.97
N PRO A 44 20.27 -20.31 -62.38
CA PRO A 44 20.09 -19.03 -63.08
C PRO A 44 19.51 -17.93 -62.17
N GLU A 45 19.52 -16.70 -62.67
CA GLU A 45 19.34 -15.47 -61.88
C GLU A 45 17.88 -14.96 -61.73
N THR A 46 17.72 -14.11 -60.73
CA THR A 46 16.63 -13.14 -60.52
C THR A 46 16.11 -12.48 -61.80
N GLN A 47 14.80 -12.54 -62.03
CA GLN A 47 14.08 -11.59 -62.90
C GLN A 47 12.86 -11.01 -62.16
N LEU A 48 12.41 -9.83 -62.62
CA LEU A 48 11.42 -9.01 -61.92
C LEU A 48 10.00 -9.54 -62.15
N SER A 49 9.17 -9.47 -61.11
CA SER A 49 7.71 -9.56 -61.21
C SER A 49 7.12 -8.15 -61.07
N GLU A 50 6.36 -7.70 -62.06
CA GLU A 50 5.76 -6.37 -62.09
C GLU A 50 4.60 -6.24 -61.08
N VAL A 51 4.50 -5.06 -60.45
CA VAL A 51 3.38 -4.72 -59.56
C VAL A 51 2.29 -4.02 -60.38
N PRO A 52 1.03 -4.49 -60.40
CA PRO A 52 -0.04 -3.84 -61.14
C PRO A 52 -0.43 -2.50 -60.50
N THR A 53 -0.29 -1.41 -61.26
CA THR A 53 -0.67 -0.05 -60.84
C THR A 53 -2.17 0.05 -60.58
N ALA A 54 -2.56 0.40 -59.35
CA ALA A 54 -3.94 0.71 -59.01
C ALA A 54 -4.34 2.12 -59.48
N PRO A 55 -5.51 2.32 -60.12
CA PRO A 55 -6.06 3.65 -60.40
C PRO A 55 -6.71 4.25 -59.14
N ASN A 56 -6.57 5.57 -58.97
CA ASN A 56 -7.22 6.41 -57.96
C ASN A 56 -7.15 5.92 -56.50
N ALA A 57 -5.97 6.06 -55.89
CA ALA A 57 -5.89 6.34 -54.46
C ALA A 57 -6.05 7.86 -54.24
N GLU A 58 -7.19 8.29 -53.69
CA GLU A 58 -7.43 9.70 -53.37
C GLU A 58 -6.64 10.12 -52.11
N ALA A 59 -6.30 11.41 -52.01
CA ALA A 59 -5.47 11.91 -50.92
C ALA A 59 -6.19 11.81 -49.55
N PRO A 60 -5.47 11.55 -48.45
CA PRO A 60 -6.06 11.42 -47.12
C PRO A 60 -6.63 12.78 -46.65
N GLN A 61 -7.95 12.92 -46.69
CA GLN A 61 -8.66 14.11 -46.21
C GLN A 61 -8.63 14.15 -44.67
N PRO A 62 -8.14 15.24 -44.05
CA PRO A 62 -7.97 15.30 -42.58
C PRO A 62 -9.30 15.41 -41.81
N ASP A 63 -10.38 15.84 -42.48
CA ASP A 63 -11.62 16.26 -41.84
C ASP A 63 -12.48 15.08 -41.33
N ALA A 64 -12.29 13.88 -41.89
CA ALA A 64 -13.05 12.69 -41.54
C ALA A 64 -12.86 12.29 -40.06
N GLU A 65 -11.62 12.19 -39.58
CA GLU A 65 -11.35 11.88 -38.17
C GLU A 65 -11.84 13.00 -37.23
N VAL A 66 -11.76 14.26 -37.67
CA VAL A 66 -12.27 15.40 -36.88
C VAL A 66 -13.78 15.30 -36.70
N SER A 67 -14.52 14.88 -37.73
CA SER A 67 -15.97 14.68 -37.64
C SER A 67 -16.38 13.58 -36.65
N ASP A 68 -15.68 12.44 -36.64
CA ASP A 68 -15.96 11.32 -35.75
C ASP A 68 -15.63 11.67 -34.29
N ARG A 69 -14.47 12.31 -34.05
CA ARG A 69 -14.11 12.86 -32.72
C ARG A 69 -15.14 13.90 -32.22
N ALA A 70 -15.60 14.81 -33.10
CA ALA A 70 -16.62 15.79 -32.74
C ALA A 70 -17.97 15.15 -32.38
N SER A 71 -18.41 14.15 -33.15
CA SER A 71 -19.66 13.42 -32.90
C SER A 71 -19.62 12.63 -31.57
N ARG A 72 -18.49 11.98 -31.26
CA ARG A 72 -18.27 11.28 -29.99
C ARG A 72 -18.29 12.26 -28.80
N ARG A 73 -17.66 13.43 -28.94
CA ARG A 73 -17.67 14.48 -27.91
C ARG A 73 -19.10 15.01 -27.67
N GLN A 74 -19.87 15.25 -28.73
CA GLN A 74 -21.30 15.60 -28.61
C GLN A 74 -22.11 14.49 -27.92
N ALA A 75 -21.87 13.21 -28.26
CA ALA A 75 -22.57 12.08 -27.65
C ALA A 75 -22.24 11.90 -26.15
N ARG A 76 -21.01 12.21 -25.70
CA ARG A 76 -20.66 12.27 -24.27
C ARG A 76 -21.32 13.46 -23.57
N MET A 77 -21.20 14.65 -24.15
CA MET A 77 -21.78 15.89 -23.58
C MET A 77 -23.32 15.82 -23.47
N ALA A 78 -24.00 15.15 -24.41
CA ALA A 78 -25.43 14.89 -24.30
C ALA A 78 -25.77 14.02 -23.08
N ARG A 79 -25.04 12.91 -22.85
CA ARG A 79 -25.27 12.01 -21.71
C ARG A 79 -24.98 12.67 -20.37
N SER A 80 -23.94 13.50 -20.27
CA SER A 80 -23.63 14.21 -19.02
C SER A 80 -24.65 15.31 -18.72
N ALA A 81 -25.14 16.03 -19.74
CA ALA A 81 -26.25 16.96 -19.59
C ALA A 81 -27.55 16.23 -19.16
N GLU A 82 -27.83 15.05 -19.72
CA GLU A 82 -29.01 14.26 -19.38
C GLU A 82 -28.95 13.68 -17.95
N ARG A 83 -27.80 13.16 -17.49
CA ARG A 83 -27.60 12.80 -16.06
C ARG A 83 -27.82 14.03 -15.16
N ARG A 84 -27.29 15.19 -15.53
CA ARG A 84 -27.40 16.44 -14.75
C ARG A 84 -28.85 16.94 -14.62
N ALA A 85 -29.68 16.74 -15.64
CA ALA A 85 -31.11 17.03 -15.57
C ALA A 85 -31.87 16.11 -14.60
N ARG A 86 -31.53 14.81 -14.56
CA ARG A 86 -32.19 13.82 -13.68
C ARG A 86 -31.88 14.03 -12.19
N ASN A 87 -30.66 14.49 -11.85
CA ASN A 87 -30.32 14.80 -10.46
C ASN A 87 -31.01 16.09 -9.96
N ALA A 88 -31.39 17.01 -10.85
CA ALA A 88 -32.06 18.27 -10.48
C ALA A 88 -33.54 18.10 -10.11
N THR A 89 -34.13 16.92 -10.33
CA THR A 89 -35.58 16.64 -10.12
C THR A 89 -35.86 15.77 -8.88
N VAL A 90 -34.93 15.71 -7.92
CA VAL A 90 -35.03 14.83 -6.72
C VAL A 90 -35.13 15.62 -5.40
N ASP A 91 -34.70 16.88 -5.36
CA ASP A 91 -34.93 17.77 -4.21
C ASP A 91 -36.36 18.36 -4.25
N ASP A 92 -37.31 17.70 -3.57
CA ASP A 92 -38.50 18.40 -3.05
C ASP A 92 -39.06 17.76 -1.76
N ALA A 93 -39.53 18.63 -0.86
CA ALA A 93 -40.32 18.38 0.34
C ALA A 93 -39.91 17.30 1.38
N GLN A 94 -39.11 17.71 2.39
CA GLN A 94 -39.50 17.46 3.80
C GLN A 94 -38.87 18.47 4.80
N PRO A 95 -39.63 19.05 5.76
CA PRO A 95 -39.12 20.06 6.69
C PRO A 95 -38.57 19.47 8.00
N LEU A 96 -37.59 20.17 8.61
CA LEU A 96 -37.05 19.84 9.93
C LEU A 96 -38.00 20.27 11.07
N PRO A 97 -38.21 19.44 12.12
CA PRO A 97 -38.80 19.88 13.38
C PRO A 97 -37.76 20.55 14.29
N THR A 98 -38.22 21.46 15.15
CA THR A 98 -37.39 22.28 16.04
C THR A 98 -37.35 21.77 17.49
N SER A 99 -36.23 22.05 18.17
CA SER A 99 -35.99 22.11 19.62
C SER A 99 -37.16 21.94 20.60
N THR A 100 -36.95 21.14 21.65
CA THR A 100 -37.56 21.31 22.97
C THR A 100 -36.54 20.89 24.05
N GLU A 101 -36.73 21.36 25.28
CA GLU A 101 -35.78 21.25 26.41
C GLU A 101 -36.11 20.07 27.34
N GLU A 102 -35.58 20.09 28.59
CA GLU A 102 -35.72 19.07 29.66
C GLU A 102 -34.86 17.79 29.43
N ASP A 103 -34.23 17.15 30.44
CA ASP A 103 -34.32 17.26 31.91
C ASP A 103 -32.90 17.25 32.55
N MET A 104 -32.73 17.84 33.74
CA MET A 104 -31.45 17.99 34.46
C MET A 104 -31.60 18.01 36.00
N GLY A 105 -32.05 16.89 36.58
CA GLY A 105 -31.73 16.52 37.97
C GLY A 105 -30.54 15.55 38.03
N GLY A 106 -29.61 15.57 38.99
CA GLY A 106 -29.48 16.40 40.19
C GLY A 106 -29.46 15.55 41.47
N LEU A 107 -28.29 15.41 42.11
CA LEU A 107 -27.99 14.84 43.45
C LEU A 107 -26.49 15.13 43.73
N GLU A 108 -26.12 15.86 44.79
CA GLU A 108 -25.55 15.37 46.07
C GLU A 108 -24.09 14.81 45.99
N MET A 109 -23.18 15.00 46.98
CA MET A 109 -23.16 15.84 48.20
C MET A 109 -21.68 16.11 48.61
N ALA A 110 -21.43 17.02 49.56
CA ALA A 110 -20.11 17.50 50.00
C ALA A 110 -19.16 16.44 50.65
N ALA A 111 -17.83 16.68 50.64
CA ALA A 111 -17.01 16.84 51.87
C ALA A 111 -15.47 16.97 51.65
N ALA A 112 -14.84 17.60 52.67
CA ALA A 112 -13.43 17.82 53.06
C ALA A 112 -12.27 16.87 52.59
N ALA A 113 -11.05 17.42 52.70
CA ALA A 113 -9.74 16.73 52.64
C ALA A 113 -9.15 16.52 54.09
N PRO A 114 -7.87 16.13 54.35
CA PRO A 114 -6.76 15.68 53.46
C PRO A 114 -5.90 14.47 54.00
N ASN A 115 -4.78 14.16 53.31
CA ASN A 115 -3.46 13.72 53.85
C ASN A 115 -3.05 12.21 53.92
N VAL A 116 -1.74 11.95 53.73
CA VAL A 116 -0.89 10.72 54.01
C VAL A 116 -1.31 9.31 53.48
N ALA A 117 -0.44 8.30 53.24
CA ALA A 117 1.02 8.19 52.96
C ALA A 117 1.45 6.74 52.54
N ALA A 118 2.68 6.58 51.99
CA ALA A 118 3.52 5.36 51.88
C ALA A 118 3.01 4.11 51.09
N SER A 119 3.83 3.45 50.24
CA SER A 119 4.79 2.35 50.57
C SER A 119 5.16 1.60 49.25
N ALA A 120 6.12 0.65 49.10
CA ALA A 120 7.34 0.19 49.79
C ALA A 120 8.24 -0.65 48.81
N PRO A 121 9.54 -0.95 49.11
CA PRO A 121 10.47 -1.71 48.24
C PRO A 121 10.63 -3.20 48.65
N PRO A 122 11.55 -4.00 48.07
CA PRO A 122 12.93 -4.15 48.62
C PRO A 122 14.01 -4.60 47.57
N PRO A 123 15.26 -5.01 47.94
CA PRO A 123 16.13 -4.73 49.10
C PRO A 123 17.34 -3.87 48.60
N THR A 124 18.65 -3.95 48.95
CA THR A 124 19.58 -4.65 49.89
C THR A 124 20.88 -3.80 49.94
N GLY A 125 21.82 -3.87 50.91
CA GLY A 125 21.83 -4.48 52.24
C GLY A 125 23.22 -4.40 52.94
N GLY A 126 23.24 -4.03 54.23
CA GLY A 126 24.37 -4.22 55.18
C GLY A 126 25.47 -3.14 55.23
N THR A 127 26.18 -2.88 56.34
CA THR A 127 26.06 -3.37 57.75
C THR A 127 26.80 -2.43 58.75
N THR A 128 26.24 -2.25 59.97
CA THR A 128 26.83 -1.70 61.23
C THR A 128 27.33 -0.23 61.39
N ALA A 129 27.11 0.28 62.61
CA ALA A 129 27.68 1.47 63.29
C ALA A 129 28.13 1.00 64.72
N PRO A 130 28.43 1.81 65.77
CA PRO A 130 28.49 3.28 65.96
C PRO A 130 29.80 3.69 66.75
N PRO A 131 29.89 4.67 67.70
CA PRO A 131 29.19 5.95 67.95
C PRO A 131 30.12 7.20 68.19
N ALA A 132 29.49 8.36 68.48
CA ALA A 132 29.90 9.40 69.46
C ALA A 132 30.71 10.70 69.10
N SER A 133 30.22 11.80 69.72
CA SER A 133 30.89 13.04 70.22
C SER A 133 31.60 14.05 69.28
N MET A 134 30.92 15.19 69.05
CA MET A 134 31.30 16.62 69.34
C MET A 134 32.69 17.20 68.95
N PRO A 135 32.82 18.53 68.71
CA PRO A 135 31.86 19.49 68.12
C PRO A 135 32.54 20.44 67.07
N ALA A 136 31.83 21.50 66.67
CA ALA A 136 32.35 22.75 66.06
C ALA A 136 33.01 22.71 64.66
N SER A 137 32.20 23.06 63.64
CA SER A 137 32.58 24.00 62.56
C SER A 137 31.30 24.56 61.92
N SER A 138 31.37 25.73 61.28
CA SER A 138 30.20 26.35 60.61
C SER A 138 29.74 25.52 59.41
N SER A 139 28.44 25.57 59.11
CA SER A 139 27.88 24.72 58.06
C SER A 139 28.43 25.13 56.67
N PRO A 140 28.62 24.19 55.74
CA PRO A 140 29.08 24.53 54.39
C PRO A 140 28.08 25.41 53.64
N GLU A 141 26.80 25.40 54.04
CA GLU A 141 25.73 26.19 53.43
C GLU A 141 25.78 27.67 53.87
N GLU A 142 26.04 27.96 55.16
CA GLU A 142 26.28 29.33 55.63
C GLU A 142 27.48 29.97 54.93
N ALA A 143 28.57 29.20 54.74
CA ALA A 143 29.74 29.67 54.00
C ALA A 143 29.40 30.03 52.54
N ILE A 144 28.55 29.24 51.88
CA ILE A 144 28.06 29.53 50.51
C ILE A 144 27.11 30.75 50.51
N ALA A 145 26.30 30.93 51.55
CA ALA A 145 25.40 32.08 51.69
C ALA A 145 26.18 33.40 51.85
N LEU A 146 27.24 33.42 52.67
CA LEU A 146 28.12 34.58 52.84
C LEU A 146 28.82 34.96 51.52
N ILE A 147 29.41 33.99 50.81
CA ILE A 147 30.07 34.25 49.51
C ILE A 147 29.05 34.72 48.45
N ARG A 148 27.76 34.37 48.59
CA ARG A 148 26.68 34.92 47.73
C ARG A 148 26.38 36.39 48.05
N GLN A 149 26.46 36.80 49.32
CA GLN A 149 26.28 38.20 49.75
C GLN A 149 27.45 39.11 49.33
N GLU A 150 28.66 38.57 49.13
CA GLU A 150 29.82 39.31 48.60
C GLU A 150 29.65 39.83 47.15
N GLY A 151 28.58 39.45 46.43
CA GLY A 151 28.22 40.08 45.15
C GLY A 151 29.15 39.78 43.97
N LEU A 152 29.89 38.67 43.99
CA LEU A 152 30.89 38.32 42.98
C LEU A 152 30.32 38.33 41.55
N THR A 153 31.03 38.97 40.62
CA THR A 153 30.60 39.02 39.22
C THR A 153 30.66 37.64 38.55
N GLY A 154 29.77 37.39 37.58
CA GLY A 154 29.79 36.18 36.75
C GLY A 154 31.06 35.98 35.91
N ARG A 155 32.03 36.91 35.94
CA ARG A 155 33.39 36.72 35.39
C ARG A 155 34.36 36.16 36.43
N GLN A 156 34.27 36.64 37.68
CA GLN A 156 35.06 36.15 38.82
C GLN A 156 34.71 34.70 39.16
N LEU A 157 33.42 34.36 39.21
CA LEU A 157 32.94 32.99 39.44
C LEU A 157 33.49 31.99 38.41
N ARG A 158 33.41 32.32 37.11
CA ARG A 158 34.02 31.54 36.01
C ARG A 158 35.55 31.58 35.96
N MET A 159 36.21 32.38 36.81
CA MET A 159 37.65 32.30 37.05
C MET A 159 37.92 31.30 38.18
N ALA A 160 37.22 31.43 39.31
CA ALA A 160 37.33 30.52 40.45
C ALA A 160 37.05 29.07 40.06
N ARG A 161 35.99 28.77 39.30
CA ARG A 161 35.73 27.41 38.79
C ARG A 161 36.91 26.81 38.01
N ARG A 162 37.56 27.60 37.15
CA ARG A 162 38.72 27.13 36.35
C ARG A 162 39.98 27.00 37.19
N LEU A 163 40.16 27.82 38.23
CA LEU A 163 41.27 27.65 39.18
C LEU A 163 41.05 26.42 40.05
N ALA A 164 39.83 26.21 40.58
CA ALA A 164 39.43 25.02 41.32
C ALA A 164 39.69 23.75 40.49
N GLN A 165 39.26 23.72 39.22
CA GLN A 165 39.57 22.62 38.30
C GLN A 165 41.08 22.42 38.08
N LYS A 166 41.88 23.49 37.94
CA LYS A 166 43.35 23.38 37.83
C LYS A 166 44.00 22.81 39.11
N HIS A 167 43.40 23.03 40.26
CA HIS A 167 43.82 22.47 41.55
C HIS A 167 43.09 21.14 41.89
N ASN A 168 42.44 20.50 40.91
CA ASN A 168 41.69 19.24 41.04
C ASN A 168 40.57 19.24 42.08
N LEU A 169 39.98 20.41 42.37
CA LEU A 169 38.89 20.57 43.34
C LEU A 169 37.52 20.33 42.66
N ALA A 170 36.83 19.28 43.09
CA ALA A 170 35.52 18.88 42.57
C ALA A 170 34.37 19.74 43.16
N ALA A 171 34.32 21.01 42.76
CA ALA A 171 33.30 21.95 43.22
C ALA A 171 31.94 21.70 42.56
N THR A 172 30.86 21.65 43.35
CA THR A 172 29.49 21.40 42.84
C THR A 172 28.83 22.67 42.27
N SER A 173 29.31 23.86 42.67
CA SER A 173 28.77 25.16 42.24
C SER A 173 29.88 26.22 42.14
N ASP A 174 29.62 27.32 41.45
CA ASP A 174 30.58 28.43 41.32
C ASP A 174 30.97 29.06 42.67
N TYR A 175 30.00 29.20 43.58
CA TYR A 175 30.24 29.73 44.93
C TYR A 175 30.98 28.71 45.81
N ASP A 176 30.71 27.43 45.60
CA ASP A 176 31.42 26.33 46.27
C ASP A 176 32.89 26.22 45.79
N ALA A 177 33.16 26.52 44.51
CA ALA A 177 34.53 26.61 44.01
C ALA A 177 35.34 27.71 44.74
N VAL A 178 34.72 28.85 45.05
CA VAL A 178 35.33 29.91 45.86
C VAL A 178 35.53 29.44 47.31
N ARG A 179 34.55 28.75 47.90
CA ARG A 179 34.64 28.18 49.26
C ARG A 179 35.82 27.20 49.37
N LEU A 180 35.93 26.24 48.45
CA LEU A 180 36.99 25.21 48.45
C LEU A 180 38.38 25.82 48.21
N LEU A 181 38.50 26.81 47.32
CA LEU A 181 39.75 27.55 47.10
C LEU A 181 40.19 28.33 48.35
N ARG A 182 39.26 29.07 48.99
CA ARG A 182 39.56 29.80 50.24
C ARG A 182 39.87 28.85 51.41
N ALA A 183 39.23 27.69 51.49
CA ALA A 183 39.55 26.65 52.48
C ALA A 183 40.98 26.08 52.30
N GLN A 184 41.57 26.17 51.11
CA GLN A 184 42.99 25.87 50.84
C GLN A 184 43.90 27.10 50.94
N GLY A 185 43.42 28.22 51.49
CA GLY A 185 44.18 29.49 51.60
C GLY A 185 44.42 30.22 50.27
N LEU A 186 43.86 29.72 49.16
CA LEU A 186 44.06 30.21 47.80
C LEU A 186 42.92 31.12 47.37
N ASP A 187 42.84 32.35 47.89
CA ASP A 187 41.79 33.29 47.46
C ASP A 187 42.08 33.83 46.03
N PRO A 188 41.29 33.47 44.99
CA PRO A 188 41.56 33.87 43.59
C PRO A 188 41.41 35.38 43.34
N PHE A 189 40.94 36.15 44.33
CA PHE A 189 40.66 37.58 44.21
C PHE A 189 41.58 38.47 45.05
N ARG A 190 42.49 37.89 45.87
CA ARG A 190 43.59 38.66 46.46
C ARG A 190 44.60 39.04 45.38
N SER A 191 44.55 40.31 44.96
CA SER A 191 45.61 40.90 44.13
C SER A 191 46.95 40.79 44.84
N LYS A 192 48.00 40.48 44.07
CA LYS A 192 49.34 40.22 44.60
C LYS A 192 50.06 41.55 44.92
N ASN A 193 49.55 42.28 45.91
CA ASN A 193 50.17 43.50 46.44
C ASN A 193 51.49 43.12 47.12
N MET A 194 52.59 43.27 46.38
CA MET A 194 53.95 43.31 46.89
C MET A 194 54.46 44.71 46.56
N LEU A 195 54.91 45.45 47.58
CA LEU A 195 54.95 46.92 47.61
C LEU A 195 53.55 47.57 47.62
N ASP A 196 52.91 47.60 48.78
CA ASP A 196 52.78 48.87 49.53
C ASP A 196 52.47 48.56 51.00
N GLN A 197 53.35 48.98 51.92
CA GLN A 197 53.15 48.78 53.36
C GLN A 197 54.04 49.73 54.20
N VAL A 198 53.48 50.89 54.56
CA VAL A 198 53.37 51.38 55.95
C VAL A 198 52.34 52.52 55.94
N ALA A 199 51.34 52.43 56.81
CA ALA A 199 50.30 53.46 56.94
C ALA A 199 50.66 54.51 58.02
N PRO A 200 50.37 55.81 57.82
CA PRO A 200 50.46 56.81 58.87
C PRO A 200 49.24 56.76 59.80
N PRO A 201 49.41 56.73 61.14
CA PRO A 201 48.31 56.90 62.09
C PRO A 201 47.97 58.39 62.31
N PRO A 202 46.71 58.76 62.61
CA PRO A 202 46.33 60.14 62.82
C PRO A 202 46.54 60.63 64.27
N GLY A 203 47.35 61.68 64.43
CA GLY A 203 47.11 62.77 65.38
C GLY A 203 47.28 62.56 66.89
N THR A 204 48.37 63.10 67.44
CA THR A 204 48.37 64.01 68.61
C THR A 204 49.62 64.91 68.52
N GLN A 205 49.59 66.08 69.16
CA GLN A 205 50.56 67.17 68.98
C GLN A 205 51.85 66.99 69.81
N ILE A 206 52.99 67.57 69.37
CA ILE A 206 53.85 68.52 70.14
C ILE A 206 55.18 68.86 69.40
N ALA A 207 55.45 70.18 69.28
CA ALA A 207 56.72 70.93 69.18
C ALA A 207 57.97 70.48 68.36
N SER A 208 58.43 71.42 67.51
CA SER A 208 59.84 71.87 67.29
C SER A 208 60.88 71.04 66.51
N GLY A 209 61.48 71.66 65.47
CA GLY A 209 62.82 71.33 64.94
C GLY A 209 63.04 71.46 63.42
N ALA A 210 63.79 72.47 62.96
CA ALA A 210 64.42 72.55 61.61
C ALA A 210 65.95 72.27 61.74
N PRO A 211 66.77 71.96 60.70
CA PRO A 211 66.92 72.58 59.35
C PRO A 211 66.98 71.53 58.18
N GLN A 212 67.47 71.74 56.94
CA GLN A 212 67.38 72.80 55.88
C GLN A 212 68.28 72.33 54.66
N LEU A 213 68.50 73.19 53.64
CA LEU A 213 69.49 73.07 52.52
C LEU A 213 69.06 72.20 51.29
N PRO A 214 69.62 72.40 50.07
CA PRO A 214 69.07 73.41 49.15
C PRO A 214 68.88 72.96 47.66
N GLN A 215 68.31 73.84 46.83
CA GLN A 215 68.13 73.67 45.37
C GLN A 215 69.29 74.27 44.54
N THR A 216 69.19 74.06 43.21
CA THR A 216 69.87 74.68 42.03
C THR A 216 70.75 73.69 41.24
N GLN A 217 71.00 73.84 39.93
CA GLN A 217 70.64 74.91 38.97
C GLN A 217 70.44 74.33 37.55
N ALA A 218 69.97 75.14 36.59
CA ALA A 218 69.90 74.76 35.17
C ALA A 218 71.02 75.43 34.35
N ALA A 219 71.53 74.71 33.35
CA ALA A 219 72.44 75.22 32.32
C ALA A 219 72.20 74.45 31.01
N GLY A 220 72.48 75.05 29.86
CA GLY A 220 72.35 74.38 28.57
C GLY A 220 72.99 75.15 27.42
N GLN A 221 73.37 74.44 26.35
CA GLN A 221 73.74 75.01 25.06
C GLN A 221 73.88 73.92 23.97
N ALA A 222 74.16 74.35 22.73
CA ALA A 222 74.54 73.57 21.54
C ALA A 222 73.43 72.76 20.83
N ASN A 223 72.90 73.34 19.75
CA ASN A 223 72.22 72.60 18.68
C ASN A 223 73.21 71.69 17.94
N LEU A 224 72.95 70.39 17.91
CA LEU A 224 73.44 69.46 16.88
C LEU A 224 72.31 68.47 16.55
N PRO A 225 72.05 68.14 15.26
CA PRO A 225 71.02 67.18 14.89
C PRO A 225 71.50 65.74 15.13
N SER A 226 71.37 65.26 16.36
CA SER A 226 71.48 63.82 16.65
C SER A 226 70.31 63.09 15.99
N MET A 227 70.59 62.00 15.27
CA MET A 227 69.53 61.12 14.77
C MET A 227 68.78 60.53 15.96
N GLU A 228 67.47 60.77 16.02
CA GLU A 228 66.61 60.40 17.13
C GLU A 228 66.40 58.88 17.15
N MET A 229 67.35 58.18 17.78
CA MET A 229 67.37 56.73 17.93
C MET A 229 66.33 56.28 18.95
N ALA A 230 65.05 56.33 18.55
CA ALA A 230 63.87 55.93 19.33
C ALA A 230 64.10 54.63 20.11
N SER A 231 63.58 54.56 21.35
CA SER A 231 64.10 53.62 22.35
C SER A 231 63.87 52.14 21.99
N PRO A 232 64.70 51.20 22.51
CA PRO A 232 64.50 49.76 22.32
C PRO A 232 63.18 49.20 22.92
N ALA A 233 62.47 50.00 23.71
CA ALA A 233 61.13 49.67 24.21
C ALA A 233 60.05 50.09 23.19
N GLU A 234 60.10 51.34 22.70
CA GLU A 234 59.14 51.85 21.72
C GLU A 234 59.22 51.12 20.38
N ARG A 235 60.42 50.74 19.93
CA ARG A 235 60.61 49.88 18.75
C ARG A 235 59.85 48.57 18.91
N ARG A 236 60.03 47.86 20.02
CA ARG A 236 59.33 46.59 20.30
C ARG A 236 57.81 46.75 20.44
N VAL A 237 57.33 47.84 21.04
CA VAL A 237 55.88 48.13 21.09
C VAL A 237 55.31 48.36 19.69
N ARG A 238 56.03 49.10 18.83
CA ARG A 238 55.65 49.35 17.44
C ARG A 238 55.68 48.08 16.59
N GLU A 239 56.74 47.28 16.70
CA GLU A 239 56.90 45.97 16.07
C GLU A 239 55.77 45.01 16.47
N ILE A 240 55.45 44.88 17.76
CA ILE A 240 54.32 44.06 18.24
C ILE A 240 53.00 44.59 17.67
N GLY A 241 52.79 45.91 17.63
CA GLY A 241 51.62 46.54 17.04
C GLY A 241 51.48 46.27 15.54
N ASP A 242 52.59 46.29 14.78
CA ASP A 242 52.60 46.05 13.35
C ASP A 242 52.49 44.56 13.00
N ILE A 243 53.05 43.66 13.83
CA ILE A 243 52.79 42.21 13.79
C ILE A 243 51.31 41.92 14.04
N GLN A 244 50.68 42.55 15.04
CA GLN A 244 49.24 42.40 15.30
C GLN A 244 48.40 42.92 14.12
N LYS A 245 48.76 44.06 13.52
CA LYS A 245 48.09 44.60 12.31
C LYS A 245 48.23 43.65 11.12
N ASP A 246 49.38 43.02 10.93
CA ASP A 246 49.59 42.05 9.84
C ASP A 246 48.82 40.74 10.10
N ILE A 247 48.86 40.18 11.31
CA ILE A 247 48.02 39.03 11.70
C ILE A 247 46.53 39.35 11.46
N ALA A 248 46.07 40.56 11.83
CA ALA A 248 44.71 41.01 11.57
C ALA A 248 44.41 41.17 10.07
N ARG A 249 45.33 41.72 9.26
CA ARG A 249 45.21 41.83 7.79
C ARG A 249 45.15 40.45 7.13
N ARG A 250 46.04 39.52 7.50
CA ARG A 250 46.06 38.12 7.04
C ARG A 250 44.77 37.39 7.41
N ARG A 251 44.28 37.56 8.65
CA ARG A 251 43.00 36.98 9.11
C ARG A 251 41.81 37.56 8.34
N ARG A 252 41.72 38.89 8.20
CA ARG A 252 40.68 39.56 7.39
C ARG A 252 40.70 39.08 5.94
N ARG A 253 41.86 39.01 5.28
CA ARG A 253 41.99 38.47 3.91
C ARG A 253 41.48 37.03 3.81
N LYS A 254 41.87 36.14 4.74
CA LYS A 254 41.37 34.75 4.77
C LYS A 254 39.85 34.67 5.00
N SER A 255 39.30 35.46 5.92
CA SER A 255 37.84 35.51 6.17
C SER A 255 37.06 36.07 4.98
N VAL A 256 37.55 37.12 4.31
CA VAL A 256 36.92 37.66 3.08
C VAL A 256 36.96 36.62 1.96
N LEU A 257 38.06 35.88 1.78
CA LEU A 257 38.15 34.83 0.77
C LEU A 257 37.22 33.63 1.08
N MET A 258 37.06 33.29 2.36
CA MET A 258 36.07 32.30 2.81
C MET A 258 34.63 32.77 2.54
N ILE A 259 34.29 34.02 2.87
CA ILE A 259 32.97 34.60 2.63
C ILE A 259 32.68 34.69 1.13
N ALA A 260 33.67 35.09 0.31
CA ALA A 260 33.53 35.13 -1.14
C ALA A 260 33.28 33.73 -1.75
N ARG A 261 33.93 32.68 -1.24
CA ARG A 261 33.66 31.29 -1.64
C ARG A 261 32.26 30.84 -1.22
N LEU A 262 31.86 31.09 0.02
CA LEU A 262 30.51 30.79 0.51
C LEU A 262 29.44 31.56 -0.30
N ALA A 263 29.73 32.81 -0.66
CA ALA A 263 28.85 33.62 -1.50
C ALA A 263 28.73 33.04 -2.92
N ALA A 264 29.84 32.66 -3.55
CA ALA A 264 29.83 32.11 -4.91
C ALA A 264 29.22 30.70 -5.01
N PHE A 265 29.48 29.82 -4.04
CA PHE A 265 29.06 28.41 -4.08
C PHE A 265 27.77 28.08 -3.31
N VAL A 266 27.29 28.99 -2.45
CA VAL A 266 26.02 28.83 -1.71
C VAL A 266 25.09 30.01 -2.00
N MET A 267 25.45 31.24 -1.63
CA MET A 267 24.50 32.36 -1.75
C MET A 267 24.04 32.62 -3.19
N LEU A 268 24.94 32.61 -4.16
CA LEU A 268 24.65 32.85 -5.58
C LEU A 268 23.68 31.81 -6.17
N PRO A 269 23.94 30.48 -6.11
CA PRO A 269 22.99 29.50 -6.62
C PRO A 269 21.66 29.50 -5.84
N THR A 270 21.67 29.85 -4.55
CA THR A 270 20.41 29.99 -3.79
C THR A 270 19.61 31.23 -4.17
N LEU A 271 20.27 32.33 -4.55
CA LEU A 271 19.63 33.55 -5.01
C LEU A 271 19.07 33.36 -6.42
N LEU A 272 19.75 32.60 -7.29
CA LEU A 272 19.20 32.12 -8.57
C LEU A 272 17.97 31.22 -8.37
N ALA A 273 18.05 30.22 -7.47
CA ALA A 273 16.91 29.35 -7.16
C ALA A 273 15.73 30.16 -6.59
N GLY A 274 15.98 31.08 -5.66
CA GLY A 274 14.97 31.99 -5.13
C GLY A 274 14.37 32.90 -6.20
N TYR A 275 15.19 33.50 -7.07
CA TYR A 275 14.69 34.30 -8.20
C TYR A 275 13.76 33.47 -9.09
N TYR A 276 14.14 32.24 -9.43
CA TYR A 276 13.27 31.31 -10.17
C TYR A 276 11.95 31.05 -9.43
N TYR A 277 11.98 30.61 -8.17
CA TYR A 277 10.77 30.28 -7.41
C TYR A 277 9.87 31.49 -7.06
N TYR A 278 10.38 32.72 -7.07
CA TYR A 278 9.62 33.93 -6.74
C TYR A 278 9.25 34.81 -7.96
N LYS A 279 9.84 34.58 -9.14
CA LYS A 279 9.62 35.42 -10.34
C LYS A 279 9.45 34.70 -11.67
N MET A 280 9.74 33.40 -11.77
CA MET A 280 9.69 32.67 -13.05
C MET A 280 8.86 31.39 -13.00
N ALA A 281 8.87 30.66 -11.89
CA ALA A 281 8.08 29.45 -11.74
C ALA A 281 6.57 29.77 -11.65
N THR A 282 5.77 29.16 -12.52
CA THR A 282 4.32 29.33 -12.59
C THR A 282 3.64 28.89 -11.29
N PRO A 283 2.67 29.67 -10.75
CA PRO A 283 1.82 29.22 -9.65
C PRO A 283 1.00 27.99 -10.08
N MET A 284 0.76 27.07 -9.16
CA MET A 284 -0.05 25.87 -9.38
C MET A 284 -1.09 25.77 -8.27
N TYR A 285 -2.36 25.85 -8.67
CA TYR A 285 -3.53 25.74 -7.79
C TYR A 285 -3.93 24.28 -7.67
N SER A 286 -4.30 23.83 -6.48
CA SER A 286 -4.48 22.40 -6.19
C SER A 286 -5.87 22.13 -5.64
N THR A 287 -6.77 21.61 -6.49
CA THR A 287 -8.09 21.16 -6.05
C THR A 287 -7.99 19.79 -5.39
N LYS A 288 -8.60 19.67 -4.21
CA LYS A 288 -8.70 18.44 -3.44
C LYS A 288 -10.13 17.92 -3.46
N SER A 289 -10.25 16.60 -3.46
CA SER A 289 -11.52 15.87 -3.56
C SER A 289 -11.35 14.51 -2.89
N GLU A 290 -12.38 14.06 -2.17
CA GLU A 290 -12.42 12.76 -1.52
C GLU A 290 -13.72 12.06 -1.89
N PHE A 291 -13.62 10.80 -2.28
CA PHE A 291 -14.77 9.98 -2.67
C PHE A 291 -14.59 8.53 -2.24
N LEU A 292 -15.71 7.82 -2.10
CA LEU A 292 -15.75 6.43 -1.69
C LEU A 292 -16.76 5.67 -2.55
N ILE A 293 -16.56 4.36 -2.69
CA ILE A 293 -17.42 3.47 -3.48
C ILE A 293 -18.30 2.71 -2.50
N ILE A 294 -19.61 2.98 -2.50
CA ILE A 294 -20.56 2.23 -1.68
C ILE A 294 -21.02 1.01 -2.47
N ALA A 295 -20.79 -0.18 -1.92
CA ALA A 295 -21.59 -1.34 -2.25
C ALA A 295 -22.81 -1.39 -1.31
N SER A 296 -24.03 -1.58 -1.85
CA SER A 296 -25.20 -1.86 -1.01
C SER A 296 -25.07 -3.29 -0.47
N GLU A 297 -24.66 -3.45 0.79
CA GLU A 297 -24.41 -4.78 1.35
C GLU A 297 -25.68 -5.64 1.32
N GLN A 298 -25.50 -6.91 0.94
CA GLN A 298 -26.59 -7.85 0.79
C GLN A 298 -27.02 -8.37 2.17
N ALA A 299 -27.99 -7.69 2.79
CA ALA A 299 -28.67 -8.11 4.00
C ALA A 299 -29.50 -9.39 3.78
N GLY A 300 -28.82 -10.51 3.54
CA GLY A 300 -29.40 -11.84 3.41
C GLY A 300 -29.80 -12.41 4.77
N PRO A 301 -30.87 -13.22 4.88
CA PRO A 301 -31.32 -13.79 6.16
C PRO A 301 -30.32 -14.73 6.85
N THR A 302 -29.28 -15.17 6.15
CA THR A 302 -28.22 -16.05 6.67
C THR A 302 -27.14 -15.22 7.36
N GLY A 303 -27.21 -15.12 8.70
CA GLY A 303 -26.24 -14.41 9.54
C GLY A 303 -24.84 -15.04 9.61
N GLY A 304 -24.15 -15.09 8.46
CA GLY A 304 -22.86 -15.75 8.28
C GLY A 304 -21.68 -14.76 8.13
N PHE A 305 -21.22 -14.21 9.25
CA PHE A 305 -19.84 -13.71 9.42
C PHE A 305 -19.33 -12.73 8.33
N SER A 306 -19.85 -11.49 8.27
CA SER A 306 -19.32 -10.42 7.39
C SER A 306 -17.97 -9.86 7.87
N LEU A 307 -16.95 -10.71 7.89
CA LEU A 307 -15.54 -10.30 7.84
C LEU A 307 -15.03 -10.23 6.38
N ALA A 308 -15.92 -10.47 5.41
CA ALA A 308 -15.62 -10.49 3.98
C ALA A 308 -15.87 -9.16 3.26
N GLY A 309 -16.83 -8.34 3.71
CA GLY A 309 -17.24 -7.10 2.99
C GLY A 309 -16.08 -6.16 2.68
N SER A 310 -15.31 -5.78 3.73
CA SER A 310 -14.09 -4.95 3.62
C SER A 310 -13.07 -5.46 2.58
N GLN A 311 -13.01 -6.77 2.34
CA GLN A 311 -12.04 -7.38 1.42
C GLN A 311 -12.50 -7.43 -0.04
N PHE A 312 -13.66 -6.86 -0.38
CA PHE A 312 -14.11 -6.68 -1.77
C PHE A 312 -14.16 -5.21 -2.20
N ASP A 313 -14.65 -4.30 -1.35
CA ASP A 313 -14.72 -2.87 -1.71
C ASP A 313 -13.33 -2.23 -1.85
N THR A 314 -12.35 -2.74 -1.10
CA THR A 314 -10.92 -2.44 -1.29
C THR A 314 -10.39 -2.79 -2.69
N LYS A 315 -10.94 -3.80 -3.37
CA LYS A 315 -10.50 -4.21 -4.72
C LYS A 315 -11.03 -3.28 -5.80
N ASP A 316 -12.33 -2.99 -5.77
CA ASP A 316 -12.96 -2.07 -6.73
C ASP A 316 -12.38 -0.64 -6.55
N SER A 317 -12.07 -0.24 -5.31
CA SER A 317 -11.34 1.01 -4.99
C SER A 317 -9.91 1.02 -5.52
N THR A 318 -9.13 -0.06 -5.30
CA THR A 318 -7.76 -0.20 -5.84
C THR A 318 -7.75 -0.20 -7.38
N SER A 319 -8.74 -0.84 -8.02
CA SER A 319 -8.90 -0.80 -9.48
C SER A 319 -9.21 0.62 -9.98
N THR A 320 -10.01 1.38 -9.24
CA THR A 320 -10.38 2.76 -9.58
C THR A 320 -9.18 3.71 -9.43
N GLN A 321 -8.44 3.60 -8.31
CA GLN A 321 -7.16 4.29 -8.12
C GLN A 321 -6.17 3.97 -9.25
N SER A 322 -6.03 2.69 -9.62
CA SER A 322 -5.12 2.25 -10.68
C SER A 322 -5.51 2.80 -12.06
N PHE A 323 -6.81 2.87 -12.34
CA PHE A 323 -7.35 3.48 -13.56
C PHE A 323 -7.09 4.99 -13.62
N LEU A 324 -7.36 5.73 -12.54
CA LEU A 324 -7.11 7.18 -12.47
C LEU A 324 -5.62 7.54 -12.54
N GLN A 325 -4.74 6.70 -11.99
CA GLN A 325 -3.28 6.88 -12.14
C GLN A 325 -2.77 6.50 -13.54
N SER A 326 -3.59 5.86 -14.38
CA SER A 326 -3.17 5.33 -15.68
C SER A 326 -3.21 6.36 -16.80
N LYS A 327 -2.53 6.02 -17.90
CA LYS A 327 -2.58 6.76 -19.16
C LYS A 327 -3.97 6.74 -19.82
N GLU A 328 -4.85 5.80 -19.46
CA GLU A 328 -6.23 5.74 -19.96
C GLU A 328 -7.03 6.98 -19.48
N ALA A 329 -6.93 7.32 -18.19
CA ALA A 329 -7.56 8.51 -17.61
C ALA A 329 -6.96 9.82 -18.16
N MET A 330 -5.64 9.87 -18.38
CA MET A 330 -4.97 11.03 -19.00
C MET A 330 -5.47 11.27 -20.44
N LEU A 331 -5.71 10.21 -21.21
CA LEU A 331 -6.21 10.30 -22.60
C LEU A 331 -7.68 10.70 -22.67
N LEU A 332 -8.52 10.27 -21.72
CA LEU A 332 -9.89 10.75 -21.58
C LEU A 332 -9.93 12.25 -21.23
N LEU A 333 -9.10 12.67 -20.26
CA LEU A 333 -8.99 14.07 -19.86
C LEU A 333 -8.46 14.98 -20.98
N GLU A 334 -7.63 14.44 -21.87
CA GLU A 334 -7.21 15.10 -23.12
C GLU A 334 -8.35 15.18 -24.15
N GLU A 335 -9.15 14.13 -24.32
CA GLU A 335 -10.25 14.08 -25.30
C GLU A 335 -11.41 15.03 -24.96
N ASP A 336 -11.77 15.13 -23.67
CA ASP A 336 -12.90 15.95 -23.23
C ASP A 336 -12.51 17.39 -22.82
N VAL A 337 -11.35 17.57 -22.16
CA VAL A 337 -10.94 18.85 -21.52
C VAL A 337 -9.59 19.39 -22.05
N GLY A 338 -8.86 18.65 -22.88
CA GLY A 338 -7.64 19.14 -23.54
C GLY A 338 -6.43 19.35 -22.63
N PHE A 339 -6.21 18.45 -21.66
CA PHE A 339 -5.09 18.45 -20.69
C PHE A 339 -3.74 18.99 -21.22
N LYS A 340 -3.29 18.58 -22.41
CA LYS A 340 -2.01 19.01 -22.98
C LYS A 340 -1.93 20.50 -23.23
N SER A 341 -3.03 21.13 -23.66
CA SER A 341 -3.04 22.53 -24.09
C SER A 341 -2.67 23.47 -22.95
N VAL A 342 -3.27 23.28 -21.77
CA VAL A 342 -3.02 24.06 -20.55
C VAL A 342 -1.58 23.92 -20.06
N PHE A 343 -0.95 22.76 -20.25
CA PHE A 343 0.47 22.55 -19.88
C PHE A 343 1.46 22.90 -21.00
N ALA A 344 1.01 23.16 -22.22
CA ALA A 344 1.79 23.69 -23.34
C ALA A 344 1.67 25.22 -23.48
N ASP A 345 0.77 25.86 -22.72
CA ASP A 345 0.49 27.29 -22.79
C ASP A 345 1.73 28.16 -22.48
N PRO A 346 1.97 29.27 -23.22
CA PRO A 346 3.13 30.14 -23.00
C PRO A 346 3.30 30.72 -21.58
N SER A 347 2.23 30.82 -20.79
CA SER A 347 2.26 31.25 -19.38
C SER A 347 2.90 30.22 -18.44
N VAL A 348 3.02 28.96 -18.87
CA VAL A 348 3.77 27.95 -18.14
C VAL A 348 5.27 28.17 -18.34
N ASP A 349 5.99 28.14 -17.22
CA ASP A 349 7.44 28.27 -17.09
C ASP A 349 8.18 27.37 -18.10
N PRO A 350 9.14 27.90 -18.89
CA PRO A 350 9.91 27.14 -19.86
C PRO A 350 10.61 25.87 -19.34
N LEU A 351 10.85 25.72 -18.03
CA LEU A 351 11.42 24.50 -17.45
C LEU A 351 10.37 23.40 -17.19
N GLN A 352 9.07 23.75 -17.19
CA GLN A 352 7.96 22.87 -16.79
C GLN A 352 6.88 22.73 -17.88
N ARG A 353 6.88 23.61 -18.89
CA ARG A 353 5.97 23.61 -20.04
C ARG A 353 6.25 22.44 -20.98
N LEU A 354 5.18 21.91 -21.59
CA LEU A 354 5.25 20.95 -22.69
C LEU A 354 5.74 21.62 -24.00
N GLY A 355 6.27 20.83 -24.92
CA GLY A 355 6.46 21.28 -26.31
C GLY A 355 5.11 21.52 -27.01
N GLU A 356 5.11 22.28 -28.10
CA GLU A 356 3.90 22.67 -28.85
C GLU A 356 3.07 21.48 -29.35
N ASN A 357 3.72 20.34 -29.64
CA ASN A 357 3.08 19.08 -29.98
C ASN A 357 3.67 17.94 -29.11
N PRO A 358 3.22 17.80 -27.85
CA PRO A 358 3.87 16.93 -26.88
C PRO A 358 3.35 15.49 -27.02
N THR A 359 4.27 14.52 -26.92
CA THR A 359 3.91 13.10 -27.01
C THR A 359 3.04 12.67 -25.84
N ASN A 360 2.28 11.59 -26.02
CA ASN A 360 1.43 11.05 -24.97
C ASN A 360 2.24 10.56 -23.75
N GLU A 361 3.55 10.28 -23.90
CA GLU A 361 4.42 9.90 -22.78
C GLU A 361 4.95 11.11 -22.00
N GLU A 362 5.13 12.25 -22.66
CA GLU A 362 5.54 13.51 -22.00
C GLU A 362 4.37 14.12 -21.23
N ALA A 363 3.19 14.16 -21.85
CA ALA A 363 1.94 14.54 -21.19
C ALA A 363 1.67 13.63 -19.98
N TYR A 364 1.85 12.31 -20.10
CA TYR A 364 1.61 11.38 -18.99
C TYR A 364 2.61 11.54 -17.82
N LYS A 365 3.89 11.87 -18.08
CA LYS A 365 4.84 12.21 -17.00
C LYS A 365 4.40 13.46 -16.22
N VAL A 366 3.84 14.44 -16.91
CA VAL A 366 3.33 15.68 -16.29
C VAL A 366 2.00 15.45 -15.56
N TYR A 367 1.11 14.62 -16.12
CA TYR A 367 -0.06 14.11 -15.43
C TYR A 367 0.30 13.41 -14.12
N GLN A 368 1.24 12.45 -14.13
CA GLN A 368 1.74 11.79 -12.91
C GLN A 368 2.43 12.76 -11.94
N LYS A 369 2.94 13.92 -12.39
CA LYS A 369 3.52 14.95 -11.53
C LYS A 369 2.44 15.70 -10.74
N TYR A 370 1.34 16.08 -11.39
CA TYR A 370 0.34 17.01 -10.82
C TYR A 370 -1.00 16.37 -10.42
N VAL A 371 -1.33 15.18 -10.90
CA VAL A 371 -2.48 14.39 -10.43
C VAL A 371 -1.96 13.36 -9.42
N LYS A 372 -2.38 13.50 -8.16
CA LYS A 372 -2.05 12.58 -7.06
C LYS A 372 -3.33 11.91 -6.57
N ILE A 373 -3.40 10.59 -6.72
CA ILE A 373 -4.47 9.77 -6.16
C ILE A 373 -3.87 8.84 -5.12
N GLY A 374 -4.40 8.86 -3.90
CA GLY A 374 -4.10 7.92 -2.83
C GLY A 374 -5.37 7.19 -2.38
N PHE A 375 -5.23 5.96 -1.93
CA PHE A 375 -6.33 5.18 -1.36
C PHE A 375 -5.99 4.85 0.10
N ASP A 376 -6.91 5.10 1.02
CA ASP A 376 -6.78 4.68 2.41
C ASP A 376 -7.61 3.41 2.65
N PRO A 377 -6.98 2.24 2.85
CA PRO A 377 -7.70 0.99 3.09
C PRO A 377 -8.37 0.92 4.47
N THR A 378 -8.10 1.90 5.35
CA THR A 378 -8.73 2.02 6.67
C THR A 378 -10.09 2.68 6.56
N ASP A 379 -10.15 3.81 5.86
CA ASP A 379 -11.36 4.64 5.69
C ASP A 379 -12.20 4.18 4.48
N GLY A 380 -11.62 3.42 3.54
CA GLY A 380 -12.22 3.11 2.24
C GLY A 380 -12.23 4.30 1.26
N VAL A 381 -11.61 5.42 1.62
CA VAL A 381 -11.65 6.68 0.88
C VAL A 381 -10.52 6.76 -0.14
N ILE A 382 -10.86 7.19 -1.36
CA ILE A 382 -9.91 7.63 -2.38
C ILE A 382 -9.77 9.15 -2.25
N ARG A 383 -8.56 9.58 -1.91
CA ARG A 383 -8.16 11.00 -1.83
C ARG A 383 -7.48 11.38 -3.13
N MET A 384 -8.01 12.38 -3.83
CA MET A 384 -7.45 12.89 -5.08
C MET A 384 -7.14 14.38 -4.97
N GLU A 385 -5.90 14.73 -5.33
CA GLU A 385 -5.38 16.09 -5.43
C GLU A 385 -4.91 16.34 -6.86
N VAL A 386 -5.44 17.40 -7.49
CA VAL A 386 -5.17 17.76 -8.89
C VAL A 386 -4.65 19.18 -8.93
N SER A 387 -3.41 19.36 -9.41
CA SER A 387 -2.82 20.67 -9.61
C SER A 387 -2.79 21.11 -11.09
N SER A 388 -3.01 22.39 -11.36
CA SER A 388 -2.81 23.01 -12.68
C SER A 388 -2.45 24.50 -12.54
N PRO A 389 -2.05 25.20 -13.64
CA PRO A 389 -1.67 26.61 -13.61
C PRO A 389 -2.79 27.58 -13.21
N ASP A 390 -4.05 27.14 -13.26
CA ASP A 390 -5.26 27.94 -13.11
C ASP A 390 -6.26 27.22 -12.17
N PRO A 391 -6.94 27.93 -11.24
CA PRO A 391 -7.79 27.30 -10.25
C PRO A 391 -9.04 26.64 -10.83
N ASP A 392 -9.67 27.20 -11.87
CA ASP A 392 -10.89 26.66 -12.46
C ASP A 392 -10.59 25.37 -13.23
N THR A 393 -9.52 25.32 -14.02
CA THR A 393 -9.06 24.09 -14.69
C THR A 393 -8.72 22.97 -13.69
N SER A 394 -8.14 23.29 -12.53
CA SER A 394 -7.84 22.27 -11.50
C SER A 394 -9.12 21.61 -10.95
N THR A 395 -10.19 22.40 -10.83
CA THR A 395 -11.51 21.95 -10.41
C THR A 395 -12.27 21.22 -11.51
N GLU A 396 -12.14 21.64 -12.78
CA GLU A 396 -12.71 20.94 -13.93
C GLU A 396 -12.05 19.58 -14.13
N TYR A 397 -10.72 19.50 -14.07
CA TYR A 397 -9.98 18.24 -14.16
C TYR A 397 -10.36 17.25 -13.05
N SER A 398 -10.45 17.71 -11.79
CA SER A 398 -10.90 16.84 -10.69
C SER A 398 -12.32 16.32 -10.93
N ARG A 399 -13.26 17.19 -11.37
CA ARG A 399 -14.64 16.80 -11.69
C ARG A 399 -14.73 15.81 -12.84
N ALA A 400 -13.94 15.99 -13.90
CA ALA A 400 -13.85 15.07 -15.03
C ALA A 400 -13.30 13.70 -14.60
N LEU A 401 -12.21 13.67 -13.83
CA LEU A 401 -11.62 12.45 -13.29
C LEU A 401 -12.58 11.68 -12.36
N ILE A 402 -13.37 12.37 -11.54
CA ILE A 402 -14.45 11.75 -10.73
C ILE A 402 -15.51 11.12 -11.64
N GLY A 403 -15.95 11.83 -12.70
CA GLY A 403 -16.89 11.28 -13.69
C GLY A 403 -16.36 10.02 -14.39
N TYR A 404 -15.07 9.98 -14.75
CA TYR A 404 -14.46 8.78 -15.33
C TYR A 404 -14.37 7.63 -14.32
N ALA A 405 -14.18 7.91 -13.03
CA ALA A 405 -14.22 6.89 -11.98
C ALA A 405 -15.65 6.30 -11.82
N GLU A 406 -16.67 7.17 -11.84
CA GLU A 406 -18.09 6.78 -11.81
C GLU A 406 -18.43 5.88 -13.01
N ASP A 407 -18.18 6.33 -14.25
CA ASP A 407 -18.41 5.55 -15.48
C ASP A 407 -17.61 4.22 -15.50
N ARG A 408 -16.41 4.19 -14.91
CA ARG A 408 -15.60 2.96 -14.81
C ARG A 408 -16.21 1.94 -13.84
N VAL A 409 -16.71 2.39 -12.70
CA VAL A 409 -17.37 1.55 -11.68
C VAL A 409 -18.75 1.09 -12.18
N ASP A 410 -19.55 1.99 -12.75
CA ASP A 410 -20.83 1.70 -13.41
C ASP A 410 -20.64 0.64 -14.50
N GLY A 411 -19.73 0.90 -15.45
CA GLY A 411 -19.48 0.04 -16.60
C GLY A 411 -18.83 -1.30 -16.25
N GLN A 412 -18.09 -1.42 -15.14
CA GLN A 412 -17.66 -2.73 -14.63
C GLN A 412 -18.83 -3.47 -13.96
N SER A 413 -19.66 -2.77 -13.20
CA SER A 413 -20.81 -3.35 -12.51
C SER A 413 -21.91 -3.83 -13.46
N GLN A 414 -22.20 -3.07 -14.52
CA GLN A 414 -23.18 -3.43 -15.54
C GLN A 414 -22.78 -4.72 -16.27
N ARG A 415 -21.55 -4.81 -16.80
CA ARG A 415 -21.08 -6.01 -17.50
C ARG A 415 -21.12 -7.27 -16.61
N LYS A 416 -20.69 -7.16 -15.33
CA LYS A 416 -20.82 -8.26 -14.36
C LYS A 416 -22.27 -8.75 -14.25
N ARG A 417 -23.27 -7.86 -14.11
CA ARG A 417 -24.70 -8.21 -14.04
C ARG A 417 -25.22 -8.84 -15.33
N GLU A 418 -24.83 -8.29 -16.49
CA GLU A 418 -25.24 -8.80 -17.82
C GLU A 418 -24.67 -10.21 -18.09
N ASP A 419 -23.40 -10.45 -17.75
CA ASP A 419 -22.77 -11.77 -17.87
C ASP A 419 -23.38 -12.79 -16.90
N GLN A 420 -23.58 -12.42 -15.62
CA GLN A 420 -24.26 -13.29 -14.64
C GLN A 420 -25.68 -13.67 -15.09
N LEU A 421 -26.46 -12.71 -15.59
CA LEU A 421 -27.82 -12.94 -16.08
C LEU A 421 -27.85 -13.84 -17.31
N LYS A 422 -26.90 -13.63 -18.22
CA LYS A 422 -26.68 -14.49 -19.41
C LYS A 422 -26.30 -15.91 -19.02
N ASP A 423 -25.51 -16.08 -17.97
CA ASP A 423 -25.08 -17.40 -17.48
C ASP A 423 -26.18 -18.13 -16.73
N ALA A 424 -26.98 -17.44 -15.91
CA ALA A 424 -28.19 -17.99 -15.31
C ALA A 424 -29.19 -18.45 -16.38
N ARG A 425 -29.42 -17.64 -17.43
CA ARG A 425 -30.30 -18.00 -18.57
C ARG A 425 -29.77 -19.18 -19.38
N ARG A 426 -28.45 -19.26 -19.63
CA ARG A 426 -27.82 -20.43 -20.27
C ARG A 426 -27.96 -21.70 -19.43
N SER A 427 -27.76 -21.58 -18.11
CA SER A 427 -27.90 -22.70 -17.17
C SER A 427 -29.34 -23.22 -17.11
N LEU A 428 -30.32 -22.31 -17.13
CA LEU A 428 -31.74 -22.67 -17.20
C LEU A 428 -32.12 -23.37 -18.51
N GLU A 429 -31.72 -22.87 -19.68
CA GLU A 429 -32.10 -23.53 -20.95
C GLU A 429 -31.37 -24.88 -21.12
N LYS A 430 -30.13 -25.01 -20.61
CA LYS A 430 -29.48 -26.32 -20.49
C LYS A 430 -30.29 -27.26 -19.59
N ALA A 431 -30.65 -26.84 -18.38
CA ALA A 431 -31.43 -27.67 -17.45
C ALA A 431 -32.78 -28.10 -18.05
N LYS A 432 -33.43 -27.26 -18.87
CA LYS A 432 -34.63 -27.67 -19.62
C LYS A 432 -34.34 -28.75 -20.66
N GLU A 433 -33.26 -28.66 -21.44
CA GLU A 433 -32.98 -29.70 -22.45
C GLU A 433 -32.45 -30.99 -21.84
N ASP A 434 -31.64 -30.92 -20.78
CA ASP A 434 -31.23 -32.10 -19.99
C ASP A 434 -32.45 -32.80 -19.37
N ARG A 435 -33.46 -32.04 -18.92
CA ARG A 435 -34.74 -32.56 -18.43
C ARG A 435 -35.62 -33.13 -19.55
N ARG A 436 -35.65 -32.50 -20.73
CA ARG A 436 -36.33 -33.05 -21.92
C ARG A 436 -35.67 -34.34 -22.40
N SER A 437 -34.34 -34.45 -22.39
CA SER A 437 -33.64 -35.66 -22.84
C SER A 437 -33.82 -36.83 -21.88
N ALA A 438 -33.73 -36.60 -20.56
CA ALA A 438 -34.08 -37.59 -19.55
C ALA A 438 -35.55 -38.06 -19.69
N GLN A 439 -36.49 -37.13 -19.93
CA GLN A 439 -37.89 -37.48 -20.16
C GLN A 439 -38.10 -38.30 -21.44
N ARG A 440 -37.42 -37.97 -22.55
CA ARG A 440 -37.46 -38.76 -23.80
C ARG A 440 -36.91 -40.17 -23.59
N ALA A 441 -35.77 -40.31 -22.92
CA ALA A 441 -35.16 -41.61 -22.64
C ALA A 441 -36.06 -42.50 -21.76
N LEU A 442 -36.73 -41.92 -20.76
CA LEU A 442 -37.72 -42.65 -19.96
C LEU A 442 -38.92 -43.12 -20.80
N VAL A 443 -39.44 -42.27 -21.70
CA VAL A 443 -40.54 -42.63 -22.61
C VAL A 443 -40.11 -43.72 -23.59
N GLU A 444 -38.93 -43.62 -24.20
CA GLU A 444 -38.37 -44.63 -25.11
C GLU A 444 -38.20 -45.99 -24.41
N LEU A 445 -37.75 -46.00 -23.15
CA LEU A 445 -37.68 -47.22 -22.34
C LEU A 445 -39.07 -47.79 -21.98
N GLN A 446 -40.08 -46.94 -21.83
CA GLN A 446 -41.46 -47.36 -21.55
C GLN A 446 -42.18 -47.89 -22.80
N GLU A 447 -41.98 -47.26 -23.97
CA GLU A 447 -42.56 -47.70 -25.25
C GLU A 447 -42.00 -49.06 -25.72
N ASN A 448 -40.72 -49.34 -25.40
CA ASN A 448 -40.08 -50.61 -25.74
C ASN A 448 -40.25 -51.72 -24.68
N SER A 449 -40.94 -51.46 -23.56
CA SER A 449 -41.15 -52.46 -22.51
C SER A 449 -42.60 -52.98 -22.48
N VAL A 450 -42.78 -54.17 -21.89
CA VAL A 450 -44.13 -54.71 -21.63
C VAL A 450 -44.77 -53.88 -20.52
N LEU A 451 -46.04 -53.51 -20.69
CA LEU A 451 -46.78 -52.50 -19.90
C LEU A 451 -46.64 -52.60 -18.36
N ASP A 452 -46.40 -53.81 -17.83
CA ASP A 452 -45.93 -54.02 -16.45
C ASP A 452 -44.97 -55.23 -16.41
N PRO A 453 -43.64 -55.01 -16.37
CA PRO A 453 -42.66 -56.09 -16.34
C PRO A 453 -42.55 -56.73 -14.94
N GLU A 454 -42.76 -55.96 -13.87
CA GLU A 454 -42.68 -56.44 -12.50
C GLU A 454 -43.89 -57.31 -12.15
N GLY A 455 -45.10 -56.88 -12.52
CA GLY A 455 -46.33 -57.67 -12.39
C GLY A 455 -46.33 -58.93 -13.24
N LEU A 456 -45.74 -58.90 -14.45
CA LEU A 456 -45.57 -60.12 -15.26
C LEU A 456 -44.59 -61.11 -14.60
N ILE A 457 -43.45 -60.64 -14.08
CA ILE A 457 -42.49 -61.49 -13.36
C ILE A 457 -43.10 -62.03 -12.06
N ALA A 458 -43.87 -61.22 -11.32
CA ALA A 458 -44.59 -61.64 -10.12
C ALA A 458 -45.64 -62.71 -10.43
N SER A 459 -46.44 -62.51 -11.50
CA SER A 459 -47.43 -63.48 -11.98
C SER A 459 -46.81 -64.80 -12.40
N LEU A 460 -45.71 -64.77 -13.17
CA LEU A 460 -44.96 -65.98 -13.56
C LEU A 460 -44.39 -66.70 -12.33
N ARG A 461 -43.80 -65.98 -11.38
CA ARG A 461 -43.27 -66.56 -10.13
C ARG A 461 -44.38 -67.20 -9.28
N GLN A 462 -45.56 -66.60 -9.21
CA GLN A 462 -46.70 -67.16 -8.49
C GLN A 462 -47.27 -68.40 -9.20
N GLN A 463 -47.30 -68.42 -10.53
CA GLN A 463 -47.68 -69.61 -11.31
C GLN A 463 -46.67 -70.76 -11.11
N ILE A 464 -45.36 -70.47 -11.18
CA ILE A 464 -44.29 -71.45 -10.90
C ILE A 464 -44.49 -72.03 -9.48
N SER A 465 -44.57 -71.19 -8.45
CA SER A 465 -44.75 -71.65 -7.07
C SER A 465 -46.02 -72.48 -6.85
N THR A 466 -47.09 -72.22 -7.60
CA THR A 466 -48.32 -73.02 -7.55
C THR A 466 -48.10 -74.42 -8.15
N TYR A 467 -47.45 -74.52 -9.32
CA TYR A 467 -47.16 -75.81 -9.96
C TYR A 467 -46.02 -76.58 -9.28
N GLU A 468 -45.08 -75.91 -8.61
CA GLU A 468 -44.08 -76.54 -7.74
C GLU A 468 -44.75 -77.27 -6.56
N LEU A 469 -45.75 -76.64 -5.94
CA LEU A 469 -46.52 -77.25 -4.86
C LEU A 469 -47.32 -78.48 -5.35
N GLU A 470 -48.05 -78.34 -6.46
CA GLU A 470 -48.81 -79.44 -7.07
C GLU A 470 -47.88 -80.60 -7.50
N LEU A 471 -46.67 -80.29 -7.98
CA LEU A 471 -45.64 -81.28 -8.30
C LEU A 471 -45.15 -82.01 -7.05
N GLN A 472 -44.90 -81.32 -5.93
CA GLN A 472 -44.51 -81.93 -4.67
C GLN A 472 -45.61 -82.84 -4.10
N GLU A 473 -46.87 -82.42 -4.17
CA GLU A 473 -48.03 -83.23 -3.77
C GLU A 473 -48.16 -84.52 -4.61
N ASN A 474 -48.03 -84.42 -5.94
CA ASN A 474 -48.04 -85.59 -6.82
C ASN A 474 -46.82 -86.51 -6.59
N GLN A 475 -45.63 -85.96 -6.29
CA GLN A 475 -44.46 -86.76 -5.93
C GLN A 475 -44.67 -87.52 -4.60
N LEU A 476 -45.33 -86.90 -3.62
CA LEU A 476 -45.68 -87.53 -2.34
C LEU A 476 -46.78 -88.60 -2.51
N GLU A 477 -47.79 -88.39 -3.36
CA GLU A 477 -48.73 -89.48 -3.70
C GLU A 477 -47.99 -90.65 -4.38
N LEU A 478 -47.04 -90.36 -5.28
CA LEU A 478 -46.26 -91.40 -5.93
C LEU A 478 -45.42 -92.22 -4.94
N SER A 479 -44.79 -91.62 -3.92
CA SER A 479 -44.06 -92.38 -2.91
C SER A 479 -45.00 -93.25 -2.07
N GLN A 480 -46.10 -92.68 -1.57
CA GLN A 480 -47.12 -93.41 -0.80
C GLN A 480 -47.74 -94.59 -1.59
N LEU A 481 -47.91 -94.44 -2.90
CA LEU A 481 -48.37 -95.52 -3.77
C LEU A 481 -47.32 -96.63 -3.95
N LEU A 482 -46.02 -96.31 -3.88
CA LEU A 482 -44.91 -97.25 -4.05
C LEU A 482 -44.47 -97.92 -2.74
N ASP A 483 -44.78 -97.34 -1.57
CA ASP A 483 -44.58 -97.95 -0.25
C ASP A 483 -45.40 -99.25 -0.06
N ASN A 484 -46.43 -99.47 -0.89
CA ASN A 484 -47.20 -100.70 -0.93
C ASN A 484 -46.47 -101.81 -1.74
N PRO A 485 -46.18 -103.00 -1.15
CA PRO A 485 -45.49 -104.10 -1.83
C PRO A 485 -46.18 -104.66 -3.10
N ARG A 486 -47.46 -104.34 -3.33
CA ARG A 486 -48.19 -104.65 -4.57
C ARG A 486 -48.99 -103.43 -5.04
N PRO A 487 -48.31 -102.44 -5.65
CA PRO A 487 -48.91 -101.15 -5.95
C PRO A 487 -49.82 -101.23 -7.20
N ASN A 488 -50.94 -100.49 -7.19
CA ASN A 488 -51.86 -100.45 -8.32
C ASN A 488 -51.23 -99.67 -9.49
N GLN A 489 -50.74 -100.41 -10.49
CA GLN A 489 -50.04 -99.87 -11.65
C GLN A 489 -50.86 -98.81 -12.42
N ALA A 490 -52.19 -98.89 -12.43
CA ALA A 490 -53.02 -97.87 -13.09
C ALA A 490 -52.95 -96.52 -12.37
N ARG A 491 -53.01 -96.49 -11.03
CA ARG A 491 -52.82 -95.25 -10.24
C ARG A 491 -51.39 -94.74 -10.35
N VAL A 492 -50.40 -95.61 -10.17
CA VAL A 492 -48.97 -95.25 -10.28
C VAL A 492 -48.64 -94.63 -11.63
N ASN A 493 -49.18 -95.17 -12.73
CA ASN A 493 -48.95 -94.62 -14.06
C ASN A 493 -49.72 -93.32 -14.32
N GLY A 494 -50.88 -93.12 -13.67
CA GLY A 494 -51.60 -91.84 -13.66
C GLY A 494 -50.77 -90.73 -13.01
N VAL A 495 -50.31 -90.93 -11.78
CA VAL A 495 -49.49 -89.94 -11.04
C VAL A 495 -48.15 -89.68 -11.74
N ARG A 496 -47.50 -90.71 -12.32
CA ARG A 496 -46.33 -90.53 -13.22
C ARG A 496 -46.66 -89.82 -14.54
N GLY A 497 -47.93 -89.75 -14.93
CA GLY A 497 -48.42 -88.88 -16.00
C GLY A 497 -48.43 -87.43 -15.54
N ASN A 498 -49.14 -87.15 -14.44
CA ASN A 498 -49.24 -85.82 -13.83
C ASN A 498 -47.86 -85.18 -13.57
N ILE A 499 -46.94 -85.91 -12.92
CA ILE A 499 -45.58 -85.43 -12.62
C ILE A 499 -44.86 -84.96 -13.89
N ARG A 500 -44.92 -85.72 -14.99
CA ARG A 500 -44.28 -85.34 -16.26
C ARG A 500 -44.96 -84.13 -16.91
N ASN A 501 -46.27 -84.03 -16.82
CA ASN A 501 -47.03 -82.89 -17.32
C ASN A 501 -46.67 -81.61 -16.55
N LEU A 502 -46.65 -81.69 -15.21
CA LEU A 502 -46.27 -80.59 -14.31
C LEU A 502 -44.82 -80.15 -14.52
N GLN A 503 -43.89 -81.09 -14.66
CA GLN A 503 -42.49 -80.80 -15.03
C GLN A 503 -42.39 -80.11 -16.39
N SER A 504 -43.20 -80.51 -17.39
CA SER A 504 -43.23 -79.84 -18.70
C SER A 504 -43.87 -78.45 -18.65
N ILE A 505 -44.81 -78.20 -17.74
CA ILE A 505 -45.42 -76.89 -17.51
C ILE A 505 -44.43 -75.97 -16.81
N LEU A 506 -43.76 -76.45 -15.76
CA LEU A 506 -42.72 -75.71 -15.03
C LEU A 506 -41.56 -75.32 -15.95
N LEU A 507 -41.00 -76.26 -16.72
CA LEU A 507 -39.99 -75.96 -17.75
C LEU A 507 -40.52 -74.93 -18.78
N GLY A 508 -41.81 -74.98 -19.13
CA GLY A 508 -42.45 -73.99 -19.99
C GLY A 508 -42.54 -72.59 -19.37
N LEU A 509 -42.73 -72.49 -18.05
CA LEU A 509 -42.78 -71.23 -17.31
C LEU A 509 -41.38 -70.68 -17.00
N GLU A 510 -40.42 -71.54 -16.64
CA GLU A 510 -39.00 -71.21 -16.46
C GLU A 510 -38.38 -70.73 -17.79
N ASN A 511 -38.64 -71.44 -18.89
CA ASN A 511 -38.24 -71.00 -20.23
C ASN A 511 -38.93 -69.67 -20.56
N ARG A 512 -40.23 -69.48 -20.31
CA ARG A 512 -40.88 -68.17 -20.50
C ARG A 512 -40.31 -67.06 -19.60
N MET A 513 -39.74 -67.38 -18.45
CA MET A 513 -39.07 -66.42 -17.57
C MET A 513 -37.63 -66.10 -18.02
N THR A 514 -36.98 -66.95 -18.81
CA THR A 514 -35.58 -66.82 -19.26
C THR A 514 -35.40 -66.51 -20.74
N GLU A 515 -36.33 -66.92 -21.61
CA GLU A 515 -36.44 -66.55 -23.03
C GLU A 515 -36.85 -65.07 -23.18
N VAL A 516 -37.77 -64.62 -22.32
CA VAL A 516 -38.07 -63.19 -22.04
C VAL A 516 -36.87 -62.47 -21.38
N GLY A 517 -35.82 -63.21 -21.04
CA GLY A 517 -34.50 -62.69 -20.65
C GLY A 517 -33.43 -62.73 -21.76
N GLY A 518 -33.68 -63.40 -22.89
CA GLY A 518 -32.62 -64.04 -23.67
C GLY A 518 -32.16 -63.33 -24.95
N THR A 519 -33.00 -62.55 -25.63
CA THR A 519 -32.73 -62.14 -27.03
C THR A 519 -32.57 -60.63 -27.27
N GLN A 520 -33.14 -59.74 -26.45
CA GLN A 520 -32.79 -58.31 -26.44
C GLN A 520 -33.30 -57.63 -25.15
N SER A 521 -32.37 -57.40 -24.20
CA SER A 521 -32.61 -56.82 -22.86
C SER A 521 -33.67 -57.54 -22.02
N SER A 522 -33.24 -58.29 -20.99
CA SER A 522 -34.16 -58.99 -20.09
C SER A 522 -35.10 -58.03 -19.37
N LEU A 523 -36.34 -58.45 -19.05
CA LEU A 523 -37.28 -57.58 -18.32
C LEU A 523 -36.72 -57.04 -16.99
N ALA A 524 -35.84 -57.79 -16.32
CA ALA A 524 -35.14 -57.29 -15.13
C ALA A 524 -34.13 -56.17 -15.45
N GLY A 525 -33.44 -56.25 -16.59
CA GLY A 525 -32.58 -55.19 -17.11
C GLY A 525 -33.39 -53.98 -17.60
N GLN A 526 -34.54 -54.19 -18.23
CA GLN A 526 -35.47 -53.11 -18.64
C GLN A 526 -36.03 -52.38 -17.41
N ALA A 527 -36.50 -53.11 -16.39
CA ALA A 527 -36.98 -52.51 -15.13
C ALA A 527 -35.87 -51.69 -14.44
N ALA A 528 -34.64 -52.20 -14.37
CA ALA A 528 -33.50 -51.45 -13.84
C ALA A 528 -33.18 -50.18 -14.67
N ALA A 529 -33.24 -50.26 -16.00
CA ALA A 529 -33.05 -49.10 -16.87
C ALA A 529 -34.14 -48.04 -16.70
N ILE A 530 -35.41 -48.46 -16.55
CA ILE A 530 -36.54 -47.57 -16.25
C ILE A 530 -36.36 -46.89 -14.89
N GLN A 531 -35.95 -47.62 -13.85
CA GLN A 531 -35.66 -47.04 -12.52
C GLN A 531 -34.52 -46.02 -12.57
N ILE A 532 -33.46 -46.27 -13.36
CA ILE A 532 -32.38 -45.30 -13.59
C ILE A 532 -32.91 -44.06 -14.30
N ALA A 533 -33.65 -44.21 -15.40
CA ALA A 533 -34.21 -43.08 -16.15
C ALA A 533 -35.22 -42.25 -15.34
N GLN A 534 -35.95 -42.87 -14.40
CA GLN A 534 -36.78 -42.15 -13.42
C GLN A 534 -35.94 -41.33 -12.44
N ALA A 535 -34.82 -41.89 -11.94
CA ALA A 535 -33.90 -41.17 -11.04
C ALA A 535 -33.17 -40.03 -11.76
N ASP A 536 -32.79 -40.21 -13.03
CA ASP A 536 -32.21 -39.17 -13.88
C ASP A 536 -33.20 -38.04 -14.14
N LEU A 537 -34.46 -38.36 -14.45
CA LEU A 537 -35.52 -37.36 -14.64
C LEU A 537 -35.80 -36.57 -13.34
N ALA A 538 -35.89 -37.25 -12.20
CA ALA A 538 -36.06 -36.60 -10.90
C ALA A 538 -34.86 -35.68 -10.56
N THR A 539 -33.64 -36.11 -10.89
CA THR A 539 -32.43 -35.30 -10.74
C THR A 539 -32.46 -34.07 -11.66
N ALA A 540 -32.92 -34.23 -12.90
CA ALA A 540 -33.06 -33.12 -13.85
C ALA A 540 -34.15 -32.11 -13.43
N ASP A 541 -35.26 -32.54 -12.82
CA ASP A 541 -36.27 -31.65 -12.24
C ASP A 541 -35.74 -30.87 -11.01
N ILE A 542 -34.87 -31.48 -10.19
CA ILE A 542 -34.15 -30.78 -9.11
C ILE A 542 -33.19 -29.72 -9.69
N ILE A 543 -32.42 -30.07 -10.72
CA ILE A 543 -31.49 -29.13 -11.38
C ILE A 543 -32.27 -27.98 -12.05
N LEU A 544 -33.41 -28.26 -12.67
CA LEU A 544 -34.29 -27.27 -13.29
C LEU A 544 -34.87 -26.29 -12.27
N THR A 545 -35.35 -26.78 -11.13
CA THR A 545 -35.87 -25.92 -10.05
C THR A 545 -34.77 -25.07 -9.41
N ALA A 546 -33.57 -25.62 -9.20
CA ALA A 546 -32.40 -24.85 -8.76
C ALA A 546 -32.01 -23.76 -9.77
N ALA A 547 -31.95 -24.07 -11.07
CA ALA A 547 -31.62 -23.10 -12.12
C ALA A 547 -32.66 -21.97 -12.25
N LEU A 548 -33.96 -22.27 -12.03
CA LEU A 548 -35.01 -21.26 -11.94
C LEU A 548 -34.83 -20.35 -10.71
N GLN A 549 -34.47 -20.90 -9.55
CA GLN A 549 -34.17 -20.11 -8.35
C GLN A 549 -32.96 -19.20 -8.57
N THR A 550 -31.87 -19.71 -9.16
CA THR A 550 -30.69 -18.90 -9.52
C THR A 550 -31.03 -17.77 -10.49
N LEU A 551 -31.85 -18.04 -11.53
CA LEU A 551 -32.28 -16.98 -12.45
C LEU A 551 -33.10 -15.90 -11.74
N ASN A 552 -34.10 -16.28 -10.94
CA ASN A 552 -34.92 -15.33 -10.19
C ASN A 552 -34.09 -14.49 -9.22
N GLN A 553 -33.11 -15.09 -8.54
CA GLN A 553 -32.16 -14.36 -7.70
C GLN A 553 -31.30 -13.40 -8.52
N THR A 554 -30.76 -13.84 -9.66
CA THR A 554 -29.91 -13.02 -10.52
C THR A 554 -30.68 -11.87 -11.17
N GLU A 555 -31.97 -12.04 -11.50
CA GLU A 555 -32.82 -10.96 -11.99
C GLU A 555 -33.21 -9.96 -10.88
N LEU A 556 -33.41 -10.44 -9.64
CA LEU A 556 -33.58 -9.58 -8.47
C LEU A 556 -32.29 -8.79 -8.14
N GLU A 557 -31.11 -9.39 -8.30
CA GLU A 557 -29.82 -8.73 -8.10
C GLU A 557 -29.47 -7.79 -9.27
N ALA A 558 -29.84 -8.15 -10.51
CA ALA A 558 -29.63 -7.32 -11.69
C ALA A 558 -30.49 -6.04 -11.70
N SER A 559 -31.68 -6.09 -11.10
CA SER A 559 -32.58 -4.94 -10.96
C SER A 559 -32.21 -3.98 -9.81
N ARG A 560 -31.25 -4.34 -8.95
CA ARG A 560 -30.79 -3.49 -7.83
C ARG A 560 -29.58 -2.64 -8.22
N GLN A 561 -29.58 -1.38 -7.76
CA GLN A 561 -28.42 -0.50 -7.89
C GLN A 561 -27.40 -0.77 -6.77
N VAL A 562 -26.60 -1.83 -6.95
CA VAL A 562 -25.74 -2.39 -5.89
C VAL A 562 -24.41 -1.64 -5.69
N ARG A 563 -23.98 -0.77 -6.61
CA ARG A 563 -22.74 0.02 -6.50
C ARG A 563 -22.94 1.43 -7.02
N TYR A 564 -22.37 2.42 -6.34
CA TYR A 564 -22.22 3.79 -6.82
C TYR A 564 -21.02 4.48 -6.15
N LEU A 565 -20.48 5.51 -6.82
CA LEU A 565 -19.48 6.41 -6.26
C LEU A 565 -20.21 7.55 -5.53
N THR A 566 -19.75 7.95 -4.35
CA THR A 566 -20.22 9.16 -3.67
C THR A 566 -19.04 10.04 -3.25
N THR A 567 -19.20 11.36 -3.37
CA THR A 567 -18.14 12.35 -3.10
C THR A 567 -18.30 12.94 -1.69
N SER A 568 -17.49 12.48 -0.75
CA SER A 568 -17.41 13.02 0.61
C SER A 568 -16.90 14.47 0.65
N VAL A 569 -15.98 14.82 -0.25
CA VAL A 569 -15.47 16.19 -0.45
C VAL A 569 -15.51 16.52 -1.93
N GLN A 570 -16.39 17.45 -2.31
CA GLN A 570 -16.53 17.92 -3.68
C GLN A 570 -15.34 18.79 -4.13
N PRO A 571 -14.95 18.77 -5.42
CA PRO A 571 -13.88 19.62 -5.92
C PRO A 571 -14.26 21.11 -5.92
N VAL A 572 -13.48 21.89 -5.17
CA VAL A 572 -13.61 23.34 -5.04
C VAL A 572 -12.32 24.06 -5.48
N THR A 573 -12.46 25.30 -5.96
CA THR A 573 -11.38 26.12 -6.49
C THR A 573 -10.49 26.67 -5.37
N SER A 574 -9.19 26.42 -5.44
CA SER A 574 -8.24 27.00 -4.49
C SER A 574 -7.93 28.46 -4.80
N GLN A 575 -8.07 29.32 -3.80
CA GLN A 575 -7.77 30.75 -3.92
C GLN A 575 -6.25 31.03 -3.90
N ASP A 576 -5.50 30.26 -3.10
CA ASP A 576 -4.04 30.38 -2.99
C ASP A 576 -3.30 29.30 -3.82
N PRO A 577 -2.19 29.64 -4.48
CA PRO A 577 -1.37 28.67 -5.19
C PRO A 577 -0.64 27.76 -4.19
N SER A 578 -0.88 26.45 -4.30
CA SER A 578 -0.30 25.44 -3.39
C SER A 578 1.18 25.15 -3.68
N TYR A 579 1.62 25.39 -4.91
CA TYR A 579 3.00 25.25 -5.36
C TYR A 579 3.38 26.38 -6.34
N PRO A 580 4.68 26.69 -6.52
CA PRO A 580 5.80 26.25 -5.70
C PRO A 580 5.78 26.90 -4.32
N ARG A 581 6.24 26.18 -3.29
CA ARG A 581 6.41 26.76 -1.95
C ARG A 581 7.71 27.57 -1.89
N SER A 582 7.70 28.78 -2.45
CA SER A 582 8.92 29.52 -2.81
C SER A 582 9.87 29.76 -1.63
N PHE A 583 9.35 30.00 -0.41
CA PHE A 583 10.17 30.12 0.79
C PHE A 583 10.83 28.78 1.19
N GLU A 584 10.04 27.72 1.33
CA GLU A 584 10.51 26.37 1.70
C GLU A 584 11.54 25.85 0.68
N ASN A 585 11.25 25.98 -0.62
CA ASN A 585 12.13 25.55 -1.70
C ASN A 585 13.45 26.34 -1.74
N THR A 586 13.42 27.64 -1.45
CA THR A 586 14.64 28.49 -1.39
C THR A 586 15.48 28.13 -0.16
N MET A 587 14.85 27.93 1.00
CA MET A 587 15.54 27.50 2.23
C MET A 587 16.13 26.10 2.10
N LEU A 588 15.38 25.16 1.49
CA LEU A 588 15.86 23.81 1.17
C LEU A 588 17.05 23.85 0.21
N SER A 589 16.98 24.68 -0.84
CA SER A 589 18.09 24.91 -1.76
C SER A 589 19.34 25.42 -1.01
N PHE A 590 19.17 26.34 -0.06
CA PHE A 590 20.27 26.83 0.78
C PHE A 590 20.89 25.75 1.66
N LEU A 591 20.07 24.89 2.28
CA LEU A 591 20.58 23.75 3.06
C LEU A 591 21.31 22.74 2.17
N ILE A 592 20.82 22.47 0.95
CA ILE A 592 21.47 21.57 -0.01
C ILE A 592 22.82 22.13 -0.48
N PHE A 593 22.87 23.36 -0.99
CA PHE A 593 24.13 23.95 -1.46
C PHE A 593 25.14 24.15 -0.31
N SER A 594 24.68 24.50 0.89
CA SER A 594 25.52 24.55 2.10
C SER A 594 26.08 23.17 2.47
N GLY A 595 25.26 22.12 2.43
CA GLY A 595 25.69 20.74 2.69
C GLY A 595 26.72 20.23 1.68
N ILE A 596 26.51 20.50 0.38
CA ILE A 596 27.46 20.18 -0.70
C ILE A 596 28.78 20.93 -0.51
N TYR A 597 28.72 22.24 -0.21
CA TYR A 597 29.91 23.05 0.06
C TYR A 597 30.69 22.54 1.28
N LEU A 598 30.00 22.17 2.37
CA LEU A 598 30.61 21.59 3.57
C LEU A 598 31.31 20.26 3.24
N MET A 599 30.64 19.34 2.54
CA MET A 599 31.22 18.08 2.06
C MET A 599 32.52 18.31 1.27
N ILE A 600 32.46 19.12 0.20
CA ILE A 600 33.62 19.42 -0.63
C ILE A 600 34.74 20.08 0.18
N SER A 601 34.40 20.99 1.10
CA SER A 601 35.39 21.67 1.95
C SER A 601 36.10 20.71 2.93
N LEU A 602 35.38 19.72 3.46
CA LEU A 602 35.93 18.70 4.35
C LEU A 602 36.83 17.73 3.59
N THR A 603 36.37 17.20 2.45
CA THR A 603 37.18 16.34 1.56
C THR A 603 38.45 17.06 1.10
N GLY A 604 38.34 18.33 0.72
CA GLY A 604 39.49 19.17 0.36
C GLY A 604 40.44 19.46 1.52
N SER A 605 39.94 19.52 2.77
CA SER A 605 40.78 19.64 3.96
C SER A 605 41.56 18.35 4.23
N ILE A 606 40.90 17.19 4.16
CA ILE A 606 41.51 15.87 4.38
C ILE A 606 42.55 15.59 3.29
N LEU A 607 42.22 15.81 2.02
CA LEU A 607 43.17 15.67 0.90
C LEU A 607 44.40 16.57 1.08
N ARG A 608 44.21 17.79 1.57
CA ARG A 608 45.33 18.69 1.85
C ARG A 608 46.19 18.20 3.00
N GLU A 609 45.60 17.68 4.06
CA GLU A 609 46.31 17.11 5.20
C GLU A 609 47.18 15.92 4.78
N GLN A 610 46.62 15.00 3.98
CA GLN A 610 47.33 13.84 3.40
C GLN A 610 48.42 14.19 2.36
N VAL A 611 48.51 15.45 1.92
CA VAL A 611 49.50 15.95 0.94
C VAL A 611 50.45 16.99 1.55
N SER A 612 50.22 17.39 2.82
CA SER A 612 51.04 18.39 3.54
C SER A 612 51.75 17.81 4.79
N GLY A 613 51.59 16.51 5.05
CA GLY A 613 52.33 15.75 6.05
C GLY A 613 53.24 14.72 5.40
#